data_AF-A0A0P7VCA7-F1
#
_entry.id   AF-A0A0P7VCA7-F1
#
_cell.length_a   1.000
_cell.length_b   1.000
_cell.length_c   1.000
_cell.angle_alpha   90.00
_cell.angle_beta   90.00
_cell.angle_gamma   90.00
#
_symmetry.space_group_name_H-M   'P 1'
#
loop_
_entity.id
_entity.type
_entity.pdbx_description
1 polymer ?
#
loop_
_entity_poly.entity_id
_entity_poly.type
_entity_poly.pdbx_seq_one_letter_code
_entity_poly.pdbx_strand_id
1 'polypeptide(L)'
;TLERRDVAHYQYVSWPDFGVPKSASAMLAFRAQVKQHQEAAFQSLCNDWTGPPGGPPVVVHCSAGIGRTGTFCTLDICLSRLEDIGTVDVRQTVQRMRSQRAFSIQTWDQYYFCYMAVLEYAQQQGLLAPIEWSDTELDTDSE
;
A
#
# COMPACT_ATOMS: atom_id res chain seq x y z
N THR A 1 33.91 16.52 -9.16
CA THR A 1 33.46 15.29 -8.48
C THR A 1 32.41 14.63 -9.36
N LEU A 2 32.52 13.33 -9.62
CA LEU A 2 31.49 12.58 -10.38
C LEU A 2 30.68 11.77 -9.37
N GLU A 3 29.68 12.41 -8.79
CA GLU A 3 28.71 11.71 -7.92
C GLU A 3 27.83 10.80 -8.80
N ARG A 4 27.62 9.55 -8.35
CA ARG A 4 26.73 8.57 -8.99
C ARG A 4 25.84 7.93 -7.93
N ARG A 5 24.56 7.72 -8.27
CA ARG A 5 23.59 6.99 -7.45
C ARG A 5 22.83 6.01 -8.33
N ASP A 6 22.55 4.83 -7.78
CA ASP A 6 21.69 3.85 -8.43
C ASP A 6 20.25 4.03 -7.93
N VAL A 7 19.28 3.87 -8.83
CA VAL A 7 17.85 4.00 -8.54
C VAL A 7 17.12 2.80 -9.11
N ALA A 8 16.29 2.15 -8.30
CA ALA A 8 15.39 1.10 -8.76
C ALA A 8 14.00 1.68 -9.07
N HIS A 9 13.43 1.26 -10.20
CA HIS A 9 12.10 1.66 -10.63
C HIS A 9 11.18 0.44 -10.70
N TYR A 10 10.11 0.46 -9.91
CA TYR A 10 9.13 -0.61 -9.82
C TYR A 10 7.83 -0.20 -10.50
N GLN A 11 7.36 -1.00 -11.46
CA GLN A 11 6.09 -0.79 -12.14
C GLN A 11 5.10 -1.89 -11.78
N TYR A 12 4.00 -1.52 -11.11
CA TYR A 12 2.88 -2.44 -10.88
C TYR A 12 1.99 -2.51 -12.13
N VAL A 13 1.93 -3.67 -12.76
CA VAL A 13 1.24 -3.89 -14.05
C VAL A 13 -0.12 -4.57 -13.93
N SER A 14 -0.48 -5.05 -12.73
CA SER A 14 -1.70 -5.85 -12.51
C SER A 14 -2.90 -5.02 -12.04
N TRP A 15 -2.84 -3.68 -12.14
CA TRP A 15 -4.00 -2.84 -11.85
C TRP A 15 -4.91 -2.78 -13.09
N PRO A 16 -6.21 -3.13 -12.99
CA PRO A 16 -7.11 -3.14 -14.14
C PRO A 16 -7.43 -1.74 -14.68
N ASP A 17 -7.87 -1.64 -15.93
CA ASP A 17 -8.26 -0.35 -16.51
C ASP A 17 -9.46 0.26 -15.79
N PHE A 18 -10.38 -0.58 -15.30
CA PHE A 18 -11.58 -0.18 -14.58
C PHE A 18 -11.62 -0.79 -13.17
N GLY A 19 -12.03 0.02 -12.19
CA GLY A 19 -12.18 -0.41 -10.80
C GLY A 19 -10.86 -0.73 -10.09
N VAL A 20 -10.90 -1.81 -9.30
CA VAL A 20 -9.79 -2.30 -8.45
C VAL A 20 -9.52 -3.78 -8.72
N PRO A 21 -8.33 -4.31 -8.37
CA PRO A 21 -8.07 -5.74 -8.45
C PRO A 21 -9.07 -6.56 -7.63
N LYS A 22 -9.48 -7.73 -8.14
CA LYS A 22 -10.38 -8.66 -7.43
C LYS A 22 -9.74 -9.35 -6.23
N SER A 23 -8.40 -9.44 -6.24
CA SER A 23 -7.58 -9.98 -5.15
C SER A 23 -6.39 -9.04 -4.94
N ALA A 24 -5.97 -8.93 -3.69
CA ALA A 24 -4.82 -8.14 -3.29
C ALA A 24 -3.48 -8.87 -3.47
N SER A 25 -3.47 -10.18 -3.68
CA SER A 25 -2.26 -11.01 -3.76
C SER A 25 -1.13 -10.40 -4.60
N ALA A 26 -1.42 -9.92 -5.81
CA ALA A 26 -0.42 -9.29 -6.67
C ALA A 26 0.13 -7.97 -6.09
N MET A 27 -0.74 -7.16 -5.47
CA MET A 27 -0.36 -5.92 -4.79
C MET A 27 0.48 -6.20 -3.53
N LEU A 28 0.11 -7.22 -2.76
CA LEU A 28 0.85 -7.65 -1.56
C LEU A 28 2.26 -8.13 -1.93
N ALA A 29 2.38 -8.95 -2.97
CA ALA A 29 3.68 -9.39 -3.50
C ALA A 29 4.51 -8.19 -4.01
N PHE A 30 3.89 -7.25 -4.72
CA PHE A 30 4.54 -6.03 -5.19
C PHE A 30 5.06 -5.18 -4.03
N ARG A 31 4.24 -4.94 -3.00
CA ARG A 31 4.66 -4.23 -1.78
C ARG A 31 5.85 -4.93 -1.12
N ALA A 32 5.81 -6.25 -0.96
CA ALA A 32 6.89 -7.00 -0.33
C ALA A 32 8.23 -6.81 -1.06
N GLN A 33 8.22 -6.83 -2.39
CA GLN A 33 9.42 -6.59 -3.20
C GLN A 33 9.95 -5.15 -3.04
N VAL A 34 9.06 -4.15 -3.04
CA VAL A 34 9.44 -2.74 -2.83
C VAL A 34 10.04 -2.54 -1.44
N LYS A 35 9.41 -3.08 -0.40
CA LYS A 35 9.87 -2.97 1.00
C LYS A 35 11.23 -3.64 1.18
N GLN A 36 11.41 -4.86 0.66
CA GLN A 36 12.68 -5.58 0.69
C GLN A 36 13.81 -4.78 0.01
N HIS A 37 13.54 -4.19 -1.16
CA HIS A 37 14.54 -3.39 -1.86
C HIS A 37 14.89 -2.10 -1.10
N GLN A 38 13.89 -1.40 -0.57
CA GLN A 38 14.08 -0.19 0.24
C GLN A 38 14.95 -0.47 1.47
N GLU A 39 14.69 -1.57 2.18
CA GLU A 39 15.48 -1.97 3.36
C GLU A 39 16.93 -2.28 2.99
N ALA A 40 17.16 -3.04 1.90
CA ALA A 40 18.52 -3.33 1.42
C ALA A 40 19.26 -2.07 0.96
N ALA A 41 18.58 -1.18 0.23
CA ALA A 41 19.14 0.10 -0.20
C ALA A 41 19.50 0.98 1.01
N PHE A 42 18.63 1.05 2.03
CA PHE A 42 18.89 1.82 3.24
C PHE A 42 20.07 1.28 4.04
N GLN A 43 20.19 -0.05 4.18
CA GLN A 43 21.35 -0.68 4.83
C GLN A 43 22.67 -0.32 4.12
N SER A 44 22.66 -0.21 2.79
CA SER A 44 23.86 0.19 2.02
C SER A 44 24.26 1.66 2.18
N LEU A 45 23.31 2.53 2.57
CA LEU A 45 23.51 3.97 2.79
C LEU A 45 23.99 4.33 4.21
N CYS A 46 23.93 3.37 5.16
CA CYS A 46 23.80 3.63 6.60
C CYS A 46 24.97 4.40 7.27
N ASN A 47 26.13 4.55 6.62
CA ASN A 47 27.24 5.29 7.23
C ASN A 47 27.09 6.82 7.13
N ASP A 48 26.31 7.35 6.17
CA ASP A 48 26.23 8.80 5.90
C ASP A 48 24.80 9.37 5.99
N TRP A 49 23.80 8.56 6.38
CA TRP A 49 22.40 8.99 6.41
C TRP A 49 22.08 9.86 7.63
N THR A 50 21.64 11.09 7.38
CA THR A 50 21.25 12.08 8.40
C THR A 50 19.76 12.41 8.39
N GLY A 51 18.95 11.71 7.57
CA GLY A 51 17.51 11.93 7.44
C GLY A 51 16.65 11.06 8.38
N PRO A 52 15.35 10.89 8.08
CA PRO A 52 14.42 10.13 8.92
C PRO A 52 14.84 8.68 9.22
N PRO A 53 14.47 8.14 10.40
CA PRO A 53 14.64 6.72 10.69
C PRO A 53 13.79 5.90 9.72
N GLY A 54 14.40 5.03 8.93
CA GLY A 54 13.76 4.29 7.82
C GLY A 54 14.29 4.64 6.43
N GLY A 55 15.21 5.61 6.33
CA GLY A 55 15.91 5.93 5.09
C GLY A 55 15.22 6.99 4.24
N PRO A 56 15.71 7.21 3.01
CA PRO A 56 15.15 8.20 2.10
C PRO A 56 13.71 7.84 1.69
N PRO A 57 12.84 8.83 1.42
CA PRO A 57 11.46 8.57 1.04
C PRO A 57 11.36 7.83 -0.30
N VAL A 58 10.42 6.89 -0.40
CA VAL A 58 10.07 6.22 -1.65
C VAL A 58 9.15 7.11 -2.48
N VAL A 59 9.50 7.34 -3.75
CA VAL A 59 8.63 8.06 -4.69
C VAL A 59 7.58 7.10 -5.24
N VAL A 60 6.31 7.39 -4.95
CA VAL A 60 5.16 6.63 -5.45
C VAL A 60 4.29 7.54 -6.31
N HIS A 61 3.96 7.11 -7.52
CA HIS A 61 3.09 7.88 -8.41
C HIS A 61 2.08 6.99 -9.14
N CYS A 62 1.07 7.64 -9.72
CA CYS A 62 0.16 7.04 -10.70
C CYS A 62 -0.07 8.09 -11.79
N SER A 63 -1.32 8.36 -12.19
CA SER A 63 -1.64 9.48 -13.08
C SER A 63 -1.67 10.81 -12.29
N ALA A 64 -2.66 10.98 -11.39
CA ALA A 64 -2.78 12.19 -10.56
C ALA A 64 -2.06 12.10 -9.19
N GLY A 65 -1.49 10.94 -8.86
CA GLY A 65 -0.80 10.72 -7.58
C GLY A 65 -1.72 10.78 -6.36
N ILE A 66 -2.97 10.31 -6.47
CA ILE A 66 -3.95 10.32 -5.37
C ILE A 66 -4.72 8.99 -5.21
N GLY A 67 -5.13 8.34 -6.30
CA GLY A 67 -5.92 7.10 -6.26
C GLY A 67 -5.05 5.88 -5.95
N ARG A 68 -4.48 5.25 -6.98
CA ARG A 68 -3.59 4.07 -6.84
C ARG A 68 -2.40 4.33 -5.92
N THR A 69 -1.84 5.56 -5.97
CA THR A 69 -0.80 6.02 -5.03
C THR A 69 -1.29 5.99 -3.59
N GLY A 70 -2.46 6.56 -3.32
CA GLY A 70 -3.05 6.52 -1.98
C GLY A 70 -3.33 5.11 -1.52
N THR A 71 -3.82 4.22 -2.40
CA THR A 71 -4.05 2.81 -2.08
C THR A 71 -2.76 2.12 -1.66
N PHE A 72 -1.70 2.24 -2.47
CA PHE A 72 -0.41 1.64 -2.15
C PHE A 72 0.15 2.14 -0.81
N CYS A 73 0.17 3.46 -0.58
CA CYS A 73 0.68 4.03 0.67
C CYS A 73 -0.20 3.65 1.88
N THR A 74 -1.53 3.58 1.73
CA THR A 74 -2.43 3.13 2.80
C THR A 74 -2.09 1.70 3.22
N LEU A 75 -1.97 0.81 2.23
CA LEU A 75 -1.64 -0.58 2.48
C LEU A 75 -0.28 -0.71 3.12
N ASP A 76 0.72 0.02 2.64
CA ASP A 76 2.05 -0.06 3.22
C ASP A 76 2.10 0.34 4.70
N ILE A 77 1.42 1.43 5.07
CA ILE A 77 1.31 1.90 6.45
C ILE A 77 0.52 0.89 7.29
N CYS A 78 -0.64 0.46 6.81
CA CYS A 78 -1.53 -0.44 7.54
C CYS A 78 -0.91 -1.82 7.80
N LEU A 79 -0.25 -2.38 6.79
CA LEU A 79 0.38 -3.69 6.89
C LEU A 79 1.64 -3.63 7.75
N SER A 80 2.47 -2.58 7.64
CA SER A 80 3.61 -2.41 8.54
C SER A 80 3.15 -2.28 10.00
N ARG A 81 2.08 -1.53 10.27
CA ARG A 81 1.52 -1.43 11.63
C ARG A 81 0.98 -2.77 12.15
N LEU A 82 0.34 -3.55 11.27
CA LEU A 82 -0.16 -4.88 11.61
C LEU A 82 1.00 -5.83 11.94
N GLU A 83 2.08 -5.79 11.14
CA GLU A 83 3.33 -6.54 11.37
C GLU A 83 3.99 -6.13 12.71
N ASP A 84 4.06 -4.83 13.00
CA ASP A 84 4.81 -4.29 14.14
C ASP A 84 4.09 -4.46 15.49
N ILE A 85 2.78 -4.19 15.52
CA ILE A 85 2.02 -4.11 16.77
C ILE A 85 0.66 -4.82 16.74
N GLY A 86 0.37 -5.59 15.68
CA GLY A 86 -0.85 -6.41 15.60
C GLY A 86 -2.15 -5.63 15.47
N THR A 87 -2.11 -4.34 15.12
CA THR A 87 -3.33 -3.49 14.97
C THR A 87 -3.33 -2.72 13.66
N VAL A 88 -4.53 -2.41 13.17
CA VAL A 88 -4.72 -1.68 11.91
C VAL A 88 -5.95 -0.77 11.99
N ASP A 89 -5.85 0.44 11.41
CA ASP A 89 -6.98 1.37 11.27
C ASP A 89 -6.91 2.05 9.89
N VAL A 90 -7.56 1.45 8.90
CA VAL A 90 -7.58 1.95 7.51
C VAL A 90 -8.18 3.36 7.45
N ARG A 91 -9.27 3.61 8.19
CA ARG A 91 -9.95 4.90 8.21
C ARG A 91 -9.02 6.01 8.70
N GLN A 92 -8.39 5.81 9.86
CA GLN A 92 -7.48 6.79 10.42
C GLN A 92 -6.24 6.99 9.53
N THR A 93 -5.69 5.92 8.96
CA THR A 93 -4.59 6.02 8.00
C THR A 93 -4.96 6.91 6.81
N VAL A 94 -6.10 6.66 6.16
CA VAL A 94 -6.55 7.45 5.00
C VAL A 94 -6.83 8.90 5.40
N GLN A 95 -7.47 9.14 6.55
CA GLN A 95 -7.71 10.50 7.06
C GLN A 95 -6.41 11.27 7.26
N ARG A 96 -5.39 10.65 7.87
CA ARG A 96 -4.08 11.27 8.07
C ARG A 96 -3.33 11.47 6.76
N MET A 97 -3.39 10.51 5.82
CA MET A 97 -2.79 10.71 4.50
C MET A 97 -3.42 11.90 3.78
N ARG A 98 -4.75 12.09 3.86
CA ARG A 98 -5.44 13.20 3.21
C ARG A 98 -5.04 14.58 3.75
N SER A 99 -4.49 14.67 4.97
CA SER A 99 -3.95 15.93 5.48
C SER A 99 -2.57 16.29 4.92
N GLN A 100 -1.84 15.32 4.37
CA GLN A 100 -0.53 15.53 3.73
C GLN A 100 -0.61 15.52 2.20
N ARG A 101 -1.47 14.66 1.64
CA ARG A 101 -1.77 14.54 0.21
C ARG A 101 -3.27 14.54 0.00
N ALA A 102 -3.81 15.72 -0.28
CA ALA A 102 -5.24 15.93 -0.49
C ALA A 102 -5.82 14.92 -1.48
N PHE A 103 -7.06 14.49 -1.21
CA PHE A 103 -7.80 13.54 -2.05
C PHE A 103 -7.21 12.12 -2.19
N SER A 104 -6.22 11.74 -1.37
CA SER A 104 -5.70 10.36 -1.34
C SER A 104 -6.82 9.34 -1.11
N ILE A 105 -6.86 8.29 -1.94
CA ILE A 105 -8.02 7.39 -2.14
C ILE A 105 -9.19 8.15 -2.77
N GLN A 106 -9.40 7.92 -4.06
CA GLN A 106 -10.32 8.72 -4.88
C GLN A 106 -11.72 8.11 -4.97
N THR A 107 -11.84 6.78 -4.94
CA THR A 107 -13.12 6.07 -5.11
C THR A 107 -13.44 5.20 -3.89
N TRP A 108 -14.73 4.86 -3.74
CA TRP A 108 -15.18 3.89 -2.74
C TRP A 108 -14.53 2.53 -2.93
N ASP A 109 -14.43 2.04 -4.17
CA ASP A 109 -13.79 0.76 -4.47
C ASP A 109 -12.33 0.71 -4.00
N GLN A 110 -11.57 1.80 -4.15
CA GLN A 110 -10.19 1.88 -3.65
C GLN A 110 -10.14 1.84 -2.13
N TYR A 111 -11.08 2.50 -1.45
CA TYR A 111 -11.16 2.50 0.01
C TYR A 111 -11.55 1.11 0.54
N TYR A 112 -12.55 0.48 -0.07
CA TYR A 112 -12.97 -0.88 0.25
C TYR A 112 -11.87 -1.91 -0.03
N PHE A 113 -11.18 -1.78 -1.17
CA PHE A 113 -10.03 -2.61 -1.52
C PHE A 113 -8.93 -2.55 -0.45
N CYS A 114 -8.72 -1.40 0.21
CA CYS A 114 -7.76 -1.32 1.32
C CYS A 114 -8.13 -2.27 2.48
N TYR A 115 -9.41 -2.38 2.84
CA TYR A 115 -9.86 -3.33 3.85
C TYR A 115 -9.72 -4.77 3.38
N MET A 116 -10.16 -5.07 2.16
CA MET A 116 -10.05 -6.41 1.57
C MET A 116 -8.61 -6.91 1.55
N ALA A 117 -7.67 -6.05 1.13
CA ALA A 117 -6.26 -6.38 1.05
C ALA A 117 -5.62 -6.62 2.44
N VAL A 118 -6.03 -5.87 3.46
CA VAL A 118 -5.57 -6.09 4.84
C VAL A 118 -6.07 -7.44 5.37
N LEU A 119 -7.33 -7.79 5.08
CA LEU A 119 -7.90 -9.07 5.49
C LEU A 119 -7.26 -10.25 4.75
N GLU A 120 -7.09 -10.14 3.43
CA GLU A 120 -6.39 -11.15 2.62
C GLU A 120 -4.95 -11.35 3.09
N TYR A 121 -4.23 -10.26 3.41
CA TYR A 121 -2.90 -10.35 4.00
C TYR A 121 -2.92 -11.09 5.34
N ALA A 122 -3.83 -10.72 6.25
CA ALA A 122 -3.93 -11.35 7.55
C ALA A 122 -4.25 -12.86 7.45
N GLN A 123 -5.06 -13.27 6.48
CA GLN A 123 -5.30 -14.68 6.17
C GLN A 123 -4.05 -15.38 5.65
N GLN A 124 -3.32 -14.76 4.71
CA GLN A 124 -2.06 -15.32 4.17
C GLN A 124 -1.00 -15.50 5.26
N GLN A 125 -1.01 -14.66 6.29
CA GLN A 125 -0.12 -14.76 7.46
C GLN A 125 -0.66 -15.68 8.58
N GLY A 126 -1.84 -16.29 8.40
CA GLY A 126 -2.46 -17.14 9.44
C GLY A 126 -2.96 -16.39 10.68
N LEU A 127 -3.10 -15.06 10.60
CA LEU A 127 -3.63 -14.20 11.68
C LEU A 127 -5.16 -14.22 11.74
N LEU A 128 -5.81 -14.62 10.64
CA LEU A 128 -7.26 -14.78 10.54
C LEU A 128 -7.61 -16.11 9.91
N ALA A 129 -8.70 -16.72 10.36
CA ALA A 129 -9.28 -17.87 9.70
C ALA A 129 -9.76 -17.49 8.27
N PRO A 130 -9.85 -18.46 7.35
CA PRO A 130 -10.49 -18.23 6.05
C PRO A 130 -11.88 -17.63 6.25
N ILE A 131 -12.12 -16.50 5.61
CA ILE A 131 -13.40 -15.80 5.61
C ILE A 131 -14.09 -16.26 4.32
N GLU A 132 -15.20 -16.96 4.45
CA GLU A 132 -16.13 -17.12 3.35
C GLU A 132 -16.85 -15.79 3.17
N TRP A 133 -16.53 -15.09 2.09
CA TRP A 133 -17.29 -13.93 1.67
C TRP A 133 -18.63 -14.44 1.16
N SER A 134 -19.70 -14.32 1.95
CA SER A 134 -21.03 -14.51 1.40
C SER A 134 -21.23 -13.42 0.35
N ASP A 135 -21.41 -13.79 -0.90
CA ASP A 135 -21.77 -12.91 -2.02
C ASP A 135 -23.18 -12.33 -1.83
N THR A 136 -23.47 -11.72 -0.68
CA THR A 136 -24.51 -10.71 -0.61
C THR A 136 -23.95 -9.51 -1.34
N GLU A 137 -24.12 -9.52 -2.67
CA GLU A 137 -24.09 -8.30 -3.46
C GLU A 137 -24.93 -7.28 -2.69
N LEU A 138 -24.28 -6.24 -2.18
CA LEU A 138 -25.01 -5.06 -1.74
C LEU A 138 -25.66 -4.55 -3.02
N ASP A 139 -26.95 -4.82 -3.19
CA ASP A 139 -27.79 -4.19 -4.21
C ASP A 139 -27.54 -2.69 -4.09
N THR A 140 -26.66 -2.17 -4.94
CA THR A 140 -26.55 -0.74 -5.16
C THR A 140 -27.73 -0.39 -6.04
N ASP A 141 -28.90 -0.28 -5.42
CA ASP A 141 -30.01 0.48 -5.98
C ASP A 141 -29.46 1.87 -6.31
N SER A 142 -29.20 2.04 -7.60
CA SER A 142 -28.78 3.30 -8.20
C SER A 142 -29.87 3.68 -9.19
N GLU A 143 -30.91 4.32 -8.66
CA GLU A 143 -31.67 5.35 -9.38
C GLU A 143 -30.91 6.68 -9.35
#